data_AF-A0A838P468-F1
#
_entry.id   AF-A0A838P468-F1
#
_cell.length_a   1.000
_cell.length_b   1.000
_cell.length_c   1.000
_cell.angle_alpha   90.00
_cell.angle_beta   90.00
_cell.angle_gamma   90.00
#
_symmetry.space_group_name_H-M   'P 1'
#
loop_
_entity.id
_entity.type
_entity.pdbx_description
1 polymer ?
#
loop_
_entity_poly.entity_id
_entity_poly.type
_entity_poly.pdbx_seq_one_letter_code
_entity_poly.pdbx_strand_id
1 'polypeptide(L)'
;MTRHFAVLLLLVLALSSCRDYDYYPHLTADDGLTPPEQFARYGQEQAAVIAIAREFARAHQGEAPEELARQAEAAVRYARSLPQVADVTADPLGHRLTVRFNSGWRTGITPLDD
;
A
#
# COMPACT_ATOMS: atom_id res chain seq x y z
N MET A 1 8.75 31.80 -32.81
CA MET A 1 9.19 31.66 -31.41
C MET A 1 8.06 31.32 -30.43
N THR A 2 6.80 31.68 -30.72
CA THR A 2 5.63 31.44 -29.83
C THR A 2 5.18 29.97 -29.74
N ARG A 3 5.31 29.17 -30.80
CA ARG A 3 4.90 27.74 -30.79
C ARG A 3 5.76 26.87 -29.88
N HIS A 4 7.07 27.12 -29.80
CA HIS A 4 7.96 26.35 -28.92
C HIS A 4 7.69 26.64 -27.44
N PHE A 5 7.33 27.89 -27.10
CA PHE A 5 6.93 28.26 -25.75
C PHE A 5 5.64 27.57 -25.31
N ALA A 6 4.65 27.48 -26.20
CA ALA A 6 3.38 26.81 -25.89
C ALA A 6 3.56 25.30 -25.63
N VAL A 7 4.44 24.63 -26.39
CA VAL A 7 4.74 23.21 -26.19
C VAL A 7 5.48 22.98 -24.87
N LEU A 8 6.43 23.85 -24.53
CA LEU A 8 7.18 23.76 -23.28
C LEU A 8 6.27 23.98 -22.06
N LEU A 9 5.34 24.93 -22.15
CA LEU A 9 4.36 25.20 -21.09
C LEU A 9 3.42 24.01 -20.86
N LEU A 10 2.95 23.37 -21.94
CA LEU A 10 2.14 22.15 -21.87
C LEU A 10 2.89 20.96 -21.26
N LEU A 11 4.19 20.83 -21.57
CA LEU A 11 5.03 19.77 -21.01
C LEU A 11 5.25 19.95 -19.50
N VAL A 12 5.48 21.18 -19.05
CA VAL A 12 5.64 21.50 -17.62
C VAL A 12 4.35 21.25 -16.84
N LEU A 13 3.19 21.62 -17.41
CA LEU A 13 1.88 21.35 -16.79
C LEU A 13 1.59 19.84 -16.68
N ALA A 14 1.99 19.04 -17.67
CA ALA A 14 1.86 17.59 -17.61
C ALA A 14 2.77 16.94 -16.55
N LEU A 15 3.96 17.48 -16.31
CA LEU A 15 4.87 16.98 -15.27
C LEU A 15 4.36 17.32 -13.86
N SER A 16 3.70 18.46 -13.68
CA SER A 16 3.07 18.83 -12.39
C SER A 16 1.80 18.03 -12.05
N SER A 17 1.29 17.20 -12.97
CA SER A 17 0.18 16.29 -12.65
C SER A 17 0.64 14.97 -12.01
N CYS A 18 1.96 14.74 -11.89
CA CYS A 18 2.49 13.75 -10.95
C CYS A 18 2.26 14.32 -9.54
N ARG A 19 1.04 14.11 -9.04
CA ARG A 19 0.66 14.42 -7.67
C ARG A 19 1.61 13.67 -6.75
N ASP A 20 2.32 14.40 -5.89
CA ASP A 20 3.07 13.79 -4.81
C ASP A 20 2.06 13.05 -3.94
N TYR A 21 2.09 11.72 -4.01
CA TYR A 21 1.22 10.87 -3.22
C TYR A 21 1.88 10.74 -1.85
N ASP A 22 1.72 11.77 -1.02
CA ASP A 22 1.94 11.64 0.43
C ASP A 22 0.82 10.74 0.98
N TYR A 23 0.99 9.43 0.79
CA TYR A 23 0.15 8.43 1.41
C TYR A 23 0.58 8.29 2.86
N TYR A 24 -0.23 8.83 3.77
CA TYR A 24 -0.13 8.53 5.19
C TYR A 24 -0.83 7.19 5.44
N PRO A 25 -0.10 6.10 5.66
CA PRO A 25 -0.72 4.84 6.06
C PRO A 25 -1.47 5.04 7.38
N HIS A 26 -2.60 4.38 7.51
CA HIS A 26 -3.32 4.32 8.79
C HIS A 26 -2.61 3.40 9.81
N LEU A 27 -1.46 2.87 9.42
CA LEU A 27 -0.63 1.90 10.15
C LEU A 27 0.85 2.31 10.01
N THR A 28 1.21 3.52 10.42
CA THR A 28 2.61 3.86 10.66
C THR A 28 2.84 4.08 12.14
N ALA A 29 3.72 3.23 12.67
CA ALA A 29 4.51 3.33 13.90
C ALA A 29 4.17 4.43 14.92
N ASP A 30 3.90 3.99 16.15
CA ASP A 30 4.25 4.53 17.48
C ASP A 30 4.15 6.02 17.86
N ASP A 31 3.80 6.97 16.98
CA ASP A 31 3.80 8.41 17.33
C ASP A 31 2.44 9.13 17.22
N GLY A 32 1.34 8.40 17.02
CA GLY A 32 -0.01 9.00 17.11
C GLY A 32 -1.22 8.11 16.78
N LEU A 33 -1.01 6.81 16.50
CA LEU A 33 -2.06 5.87 16.08
C LEU A 33 -2.19 4.68 17.06
N THR A 34 -3.32 3.97 17.00
CA THR A 34 -3.56 2.76 17.82
C THR A 34 -2.48 1.70 17.55
N PRO A 35 -1.77 1.18 18.57
CA PRO A 35 -0.79 0.11 18.40
C PRO A 35 -1.33 -1.08 17.59
N PRO A 36 -0.52 -1.72 16.74
CA PRO A 36 -0.97 -2.83 15.88
C PRO A 36 -1.71 -3.94 16.63
N GLU A 37 -1.20 -4.32 17.81
CA GLU A 37 -1.78 -5.36 18.67
C GLU A 37 -3.11 -4.92 19.26
N GLN A 38 -3.25 -3.62 19.56
CA GLN A 38 -4.50 -3.07 20.03
C GLN A 38 -5.53 -3.00 18.89
N PHE A 39 -5.11 -2.62 17.69
CA PHE A 39 -5.97 -2.59 16.51
C PHE A 39 -6.45 -4.00 16.12
N ALA A 40 -5.56 -4.99 16.14
CA ALA A 40 -5.89 -6.38 15.84
C ALA A 40 -6.99 -6.97 16.76
N ARG A 41 -7.16 -6.43 17.96
CA ARG A 41 -8.21 -6.86 18.91
C ARG A 41 -9.62 -6.39 18.52
N TYR A 42 -9.76 -5.43 17.61
CA TYR A 42 -11.06 -4.90 17.23
C TYR A 42 -11.87 -5.85 16.34
N GLY A 43 -11.23 -6.84 15.72
CA GLY A 43 -11.95 -7.84 14.93
C GLY A 43 -11.06 -8.70 14.04
N GLN A 44 -11.68 -9.70 13.42
CA GLN A 44 -11.03 -10.64 12.50
C GLN A 44 -10.41 -9.95 11.28
N GLU A 45 -11.06 -8.91 10.75
CA GLU A 45 -10.55 -8.17 9.59
C GLU A 45 -9.37 -7.26 10.00
N GLN A 46 -9.43 -6.66 11.18
CA GLN A 46 -8.33 -5.85 11.73
C GLN A 46 -7.10 -6.72 12.04
N ALA A 47 -7.31 -7.92 12.61
CA ALA A 47 -6.24 -8.90 12.79
C ALA A 47 -5.63 -9.33 11.44
N ALA A 48 -6.46 -9.53 10.41
CA ALA A 48 -5.98 -9.85 9.07
C ALA A 48 -5.15 -8.72 8.46
N VAL A 49 -5.55 -7.47 8.66
CA VAL A 49 -4.77 -6.31 8.20
C VAL A 49 -3.36 -6.34 8.78
N ILE A 50 -3.22 -6.56 10.09
CA ILE A 50 -1.91 -6.63 10.74
C ILE A 50 -1.10 -7.84 10.26
N ALA A 51 -1.75 -9.00 10.09
CA ALA A 51 -1.08 -10.19 9.58
C ALA A 51 -0.55 -10.00 8.15
N ILE A 52 -1.34 -9.37 7.27
CA ILE A 52 -0.93 -9.03 5.90
C ILE A 52 0.22 -8.02 5.94
N ALA A 53 0.14 -6.98 6.78
CA ALA A 53 1.18 -5.95 6.90
C ALA A 53 2.53 -6.55 7.32
N ARG A 54 2.52 -7.48 8.29
CA ARG A 54 3.70 -8.23 8.73
C ARG A 54 4.25 -9.15 7.65
N GLU A 55 3.38 -9.86 6.93
CA GLU A 55 3.84 -10.66 5.79
C GLU A 55 4.48 -9.79 4.71
N PHE A 56 3.91 -8.61 4.48
CA PHE A 56 4.40 -7.66 3.51
C PHE A 56 5.78 -7.13 3.90
N ALA A 57 6.03 -6.85 5.18
CA ALA A 57 7.37 -6.52 5.68
C ALA A 57 8.35 -7.69 5.61
N ARG A 58 7.93 -8.91 6.01
CA ARG A 58 8.78 -10.10 5.98
C ARG A 58 9.31 -10.47 4.60
N ALA A 59 8.55 -10.15 3.54
CA ALA A 59 8.96 -10.38 2.17
C ALA A 59 9.90 -9.31 1.61
N HIS A 60 10.29 -8.30 2.40
CA HIS A 60 11.18 -7.22 1.97
C HIS A 60 12.57 -7.75 1.62
N GLN A 61 13.06 -7.39 0.44
CA GLN A 61 14.35 -7.84 -0.09
C GLN A 61 15.25 -6.67 -0.54
N GLY A 62 14.78 -5.43 -0.39
CA GLY A 62 15.43 -4.22 -0.87
C GLY A 62 14.45 -3.27 -1.55
N GLU A 63 14.98 -2.17 -2.09
CA GLU A 63 14.19 -1.07 -2.67
C GLU A 63 14.16 -1.08 -4.19
N ALA A 64 14.81 -2.03 -4.86
CA ALA A 64 14.75 -2.10 -6.32
C ALA A 64 13.30 -2.38 -6.76
N PRO A 65 12.85 -1.83 -7.91
CA PRO A 65 11.47 -2.02 -8.37
C PRO A 65 11.05 -3.50 -8.46
N GLU A 66 11.94 -4.38 -8.89
CA GLU A 66 11.71 -5.82 -8.98
C GLU A 66 11.62 -6.48 -7.60
N GLU A 67 12.32 -5.97 -6.60
CA GLU A 67 12.27 -6.44 -5.21
C GLU A 67 10.95 -6.04 -4.56
N LEU A 68 10.54 -4.78 -4.72
CA LEU A 68 9.25 -4.27 -4.26
C LEU A 68 8.08 -5.02 -4.90
N ALA A 69 8.17 -5.32 -6.21
CA ALA A 69 7.17 -6.11 -6.91
C ALA A 69 7.06 -7.55 -6.33
N ARG A 70 8.19 -8.21 -6.07
CA ARG A 70 8.21 -9.56 -5.46
C ARG A 70 7.66 -9.55 -4.04
N GLN A 71 8.03 -8.53 -3.26
CA GLN A 71 7.53 -8.31 -1.90
C GLN A 71 6.00 -8.16 -1.91
N ALA A 72 5.47 -7.30 -2.78
CA ALA A 72 4.03 -7.10 -2.94
C ALA A 72 3.32 -8.37 -3.42
N GLU A 73 3.92 -9.13 -4.35
CA GLU A 73 3.35 -10.40 -4.82
C GLU A 73 3.23 -11.43 -3.69
N ALA A 74 4.24 -11.55 -2.83
CA ALA A 74 4.19 -12.43 -1.67
C ALA A 74 3.03 -12.05 -0.72
N ALA A 75 2.90 -10.77 -0.41
CA ALA A 75 1.82 -10.26 0.43
C ALA A 75 0.43 -10.43 -0.21
N VAL A 76 0.30 -10.26 -1.53
CA VAL A 76 -0.93 -10.54 -2.29
C VAL A 76 -1.30 -12.03 -2.18
N ARG A 77 -0.35 -12.94 -2.36
CA ARG A 77 -0.59 -14.38 -2.22
C ARG A 77 -1.07 -14.74 -0.81
N TYR A 78 -0.44 -14.17 0.20
CA TYR A 78 -0.85 -14.36 1.59
C TYR A 78 -2.26 -13.82 1.86
N ALA A 79 -2.54 -12.59 1.43
CA ALA A 79 -3.87 -11.99 1.60
C ALA A 79 -4.97 -12.84 0.94
N ARG A 80 -4.74 -13.40 -0.25
CA ARG A 80 -5.68 -14.29 -0.94
C ARG A 80 -5.92 -15.62 -0.21
N SER A 81 -5.02 -16.05 0.67
CA SER A 81 -5.21 -17.25 1.48
C SER A 81 -6.16 -17.05 2.66
N LEU A 82 -6.46 -15.79 3.01
CA LEU A 82 -7.31 -15.45 4.15
C LEU A 82 -8.80 -15.49 3.75
N PRO A 83 -9.65 -16.24 4.46
CA PRO A 83 -11.05 -16.45 4.07
C PRO A 83 -11.91 -15.17 4.11
N GLN A 84 -11.53 -14.17 4.89
CA GLN A 84 -12.22 -12.88 5.00
C GLN A 84 -11.89 -11.92 3.85
N VAL A 85 -10.87 -12.19 3.04
CA VAL A 85 -10.45 -11.32 1.93
C VAL A 85 -11.27 -11.62 0.69
N ALA A 86 -11.97 -10.61 0.17
CA ALA A 86 -12.76 -10.71 -1.05
C ALA A 86 -11.94 -10.36 -2.30
N ASP A 87 -11.00 -9.41 -2.18
CA ASP A 87 -10.16 -8.95 -3.27
C ASP A 87 -8.90 -8.24 -2.73
N VAL A 88 -7.81 -8.29 -3.51
CA VAL A 88 -6.54 -7.64 -3.16
C VAL A 88 -5.78 -7.25 -4.42
N THR A 89 -5.26 -6.02 -4.43
CA THR A 89 -4.47 -5.46 -5.52
C THR A 89 -3.24 -4.75 -4.95
N ALA A 90 -2.06 -5.04 -5.51
CA ALA A 90 -0.85 -4.27 -5.25
C ALA A 90 -0.86 -2.98 -6.08
N ASP A 91 -0.34 -1.89 -5.54
CA ASP A 91 -0.06 -0.72 -6.34
C ASP A 91 1.06 -0.98 -7.36
N PRO A 92 1.15 -0.22 -8.45
CA PRO A 92 2.14 -0.46 -9.49
C PRO A 92 3.60 -0.36 -9.01
N LEU A 93 3.85 0.37 -7.93
CA LEU A 93 5.18 0.59 -7.36
C LEU A 93 5.54 -0.42 -6.25
N GLY A 94 4.59 -1.25 -5.81
CA GLY A 94 4.83 -2.27 -4.78
C GLY A 94 4.97 -1.73 -3.36
N HIS A 95 4.56 -0.49 -3.09
CA HIS A 95 4.62 0.11 -1.74
C HIS A 95 3.37 -0.19 -0.89
N ARG A 96 2.26 -0.57 -1.50
CA ARG A 96 0.98 -0.70 -0.81
C ARG A 96 0.06 -1.74 -1.44
N LEU A 97 -0.66 -2.49 -0.60
CA LEU A 97 -1.81 -3.28 -1.02
C LEU A 97 -3.12 -2.54 -0.76
N THR A 98 -4.09 -2.67 -1.66
CA THR A 98 -5.49 -2.36 -1.40
C THR A 98 -6.24 -3.66 -1.21
N VAL A 99 -6.80 -3.86 -0.02
CA VAL A 99 -7.55 -5.07 0.34
C VAL A 99 -9.01 -4.71 0.54
N ARG A 100 -9.90 -5.52 -0.03
CA ARG A 100 -11.34 -5.50 0.24
C ARG A 100 -11.73 -6.79 0.94
N PHE A 101 -12.42 -6.67 2.07
CA PHE A 101 -12.94 -7.79 2.84
C PHE A 101 -14.37 -8.14 2.43
N ASN A 102 -14.85 -9.32 2.86
CA ASN A 102 -16.20 -9.80 2.61
C ASN A 102 -17.28 -8.90 3.25
N SER A 103 -16.95 -8.16 4.31
CA SER A 103 -17.83 -7.13 4.90
C SER A 103 -18.09 -5.93 3.98
N GLY A 104 -17.30 -5.79 2.91
CA GLY A 104 -17.27 -4.61 2.07
C GLY A 104 -16.25 -3.55 2.54
N TRP A 105 -15.62 -3.73 3.70
CA TRP A 105 -14.56 -2.85 4.15
C TRP A 105 -13.36 -2.90 3.20
N ARG A 106 -12.87 -1.73 2.79
CA ARG A 106 -11.69 -1.58 1.95
C ARG A 106 -10.66 -0.73 2.67
N THR A 107 -9.41 -1.20 2.69
CA THR A 107 -8.31 -0.50 3.34
C THR A 107 -7.01 -0.63 2.56
N GLY A 108 -6.13 0.35 2.74
CA GLY A 108 -4.75 0.27 2.29
C GLY A 108 -3.89 -0.39 3.38
N ILE A 109 -2.94 -1.21 2.97
CA ILE A 109 -2.00 -1.91 3.85
C ILE A 109 -0.59 -1.66 3.34
N THR A 110 0.26 -1.11 4.19
CA THR A 110 1.70 -0.96 3.99
C THR A 110 2.46 -2.02 4.78
N PRO A 111 3.74 -2.26 4.47
CA PRO A 111 4.60 -3.08 5.32
C PRO A 111 4.60 -2.56 6.77
N LEU A 112 4.54 -3.49 7.72
CA LEU A 112 4.67 -3.23 9.14
C LEU A 112 5.72 -4.18 9.71
N ASP A 113 6.86 -3.62 10.14
CA ASP A 113 7.88 -4.35 10.88
C ASP A 113 7.41 -4.67 12.30
N ASP A 114 8.01 -5.70 12.92
CA ASP A 114 7.76 -6.07 14.32
C ASP A 114 8.44 -5.13 15.32
#